data_AF-A0A7V9KRT6-F1
#
_entry.id   AF-A0A7V9KRT6-F1
#
_cell.length_a   1.000
_cell.length_b   1.000
_cell.length_c   1.000
_cell.angle_alpha   90.00
_cell.angle_beta   90.00
_cell.angle_gamma   90.00
#
_symmetry.space_group_name_H-M   'P 1'
#
loop_
_entity.id
_entity.type
_entity.pdbx_description
1 polymer ?
#
loop_
_entity_poly.entity_id
_entity_poly.type
_entity_poly.pdbx_seq_one_letter_code
_entity_poly.pdbx_strand_id
1 'polypeptide(L)'
;APEDQVIRALAHRGVADHGIELTLESLIPEVTITADGVYWHPVSADHDDQLVSREIFPLQDAITEVRRRFTELRARSTAAAQWFPCA
;
A
#
# COMPACT_ATOMS: atom_id res chain seq x y z
N ALA A 1 30.90 13.12 0.92
CA ALA A 1 30.57 14.10 -0.13
C ALA A 1 29.15 13.77 -0.68
N PRO A 2 28.54 14.50 -1.64
CA PRO A 2 27.19 14.18 -2.11
C PRO A 2 26.97 12.71 -2.52
N GLU A 3 28.02 12.04 -2.98
CA GLU A 3 28.08 10.61 -3.30
C GLU A 3 27.99 9.66 -2.09
N ASP A 4 28.18 10.17 -0.87
CA ASP A 4 28.12 9.41 0.39
C ASP A 4 26.79 9.62 1.13
N GLN A 5 25.74 10.08 0.43
CA GLN A 5 24.42 10.33 1.02
C GLN A 5 23.41 9.26 0.62
N VAL A 6 22.62 8.81 1.60
CA VAL A 6 21.43 7.98 1.36
C VAL A 6 20.20 8.88 1.44
N ILE A 7 19.49 9.04 0.34
CA ILE A 7 18.21 9.77 0.30
C ILE A 7 17.09 8.75 0.50
N ARG A 8 16.30 8.94 1.57
CA ARG A 8 15.12 8.11 1.85
C ARG A 8 13.86 8.92 1.58
N ALA A 9 13.01 8.41 0.69
CA ALA A 9 11.68 8.97 0.49
C ALA A 9 10.88 8.88 1.80
N LEU A 10 10.25 9.99 2.17
CA LEU A 10 9.32 10.06 3.30
C LEU A 10 7.89 9.99 2.77
N ALA A 11 7.05 9.18 3.41
CA ALA A 11 5.63 9.12 3.13
C ALA A 11 4.95 10.40 3.65
N HIS A 12 4.02 10.96 2.87
CA HIS A 12 3.16 12.05 3.31
C HIS A 12 2.01 11.49 4.16
N ARG A 13 2.33 11.05 5.39
CA ARG A 13 1.38 10.43 6.33
C ARG A 13 1.61 10.93 7.76
N GLY A 14 0.62 10.74 8.62
CA GLY A 14 0.66 11.19 10.01
C GLY A 14 0.79 12.71 10.12
N VAL A 15 1.89 13.19 10.71
CA VAL A 15 2.18 14.62 10.94
C VAL A 15 3.13 15.23 9.91
N ALA A 16 3.44 14.52 8.82
CA ALA A 16 4.36 15.01 7.80
C ALA A 16 3.67 16.06 6.91
N ASP A 17 4.25 17.26 6.82
CA ASP A 17 3.77 18.34 5.93
C ASP A 17 4.17 18.14 4.46
N HIS A 18 5.18 17.28 4.22
CA HIS A 18 5.73 16.98 2.91
C HIS A 18 6.10 15.50 2.80
N GLY A 19 6.00 14.94 1.61
CA GLY A 19 6.40 13.56 1.32
C GLY A 19 5.82 13.05 0.02
N ILE A 20 6.06 11.77 -0.25
CA ILE A 20 5.42 11.04 -1.35
C ILE A 20 4.06 10.56 -0.88
N GLU A 21 3.03 10.85 -1.67
CA GLU A 21 1.70 10.31 -1.46
C GLU A 21 1.71 8.81 -1.78
N LEU A 22 1.27 8.00 -0.82
CA LEU A 22 1.24 6.55 -0.95
C LEU A 22 -0.18 6.10 -1.19
N THR A 23 -0.41 5.40 -2.30
CA THR A 23 -1.70 4.77 -2.62
C THR A 23 -1.58 3.25 -2.60
N LEU A 24 -2.73 2.56 -2.62
CA LEU A 24 -2.76 1.10 -2.78
C LEU A 24 -2.03 0.63 -4.05
N GLU A 25 -2.05 1.44 -5.11
CA GLU A 25 -1.37 1.13 -6.37
C GLU A 25 0.16 1.21 -6.26
N SER A 26 0.65 2.08 -5.39
CA SER A 26 2.09 2.32 -5.19
C SER A 26 2.73 1.38 -4.17
N LEU A 27 1.92 0.70 -3.34
CA LEU A 27 2.39 -0.14 -2.24
C LEU A 27 2.24 -1.64 -2.54
N ILE A 28 3.24 -2.40 -2.13
CA ILE A 28 3.11 -3.85 -1.98
C ILE A 28 2.31 -4.12 -0.70
N PRO A 29 1.41 -5.12 -0.67
CA PRO A 29 0.71 -5.46 0.57
C PRO A 29 1.67 -6.02 1.63
N GLU A 30 1.57 -5.47 2.83
CA GLU A 30 2.17 -5.98 4.08
C GLU A 30 1.05 -5.98 5.12
N VAL A 31 0.27 -7.07 5.14
CA VAL A 31 -0.98 -7.16 5.92
C VAL A 31 -0.72 -6.78 7.38
N THR A 32 -1.39 -5.74 7.83
CA THR A 32 -1.22 -5.16 9.16
C THR A 32 -2.52 -5.26 9.94
N ILE A 33 -2.44 -5.56 11.23
CA ILE A 33 -3.59 -5.68 12.10
C ILE A 33 -3.44 -4.65 13.22
N THR A 34 -4.48 -3.84 13.44
CA THR A 34 -4.60 -2.95 14.59
C THR A 34 -5.82 -3.36 15.43
N ALA A 35 -6.12 -2.62 16.49
CA ALA A 35 -7.35 -2.81 17.25
C ALA A 35 -8.62 -2.50 16.42
N ASP A 36 -8.48 -1.70 15.36
CA ASP A 36 -9.60 -1.19 14.55
C ASP A 36 -9.89 -2.05 13.32
N GLY A 37 -8.98 -2.97 12.95
CA GLY A 37 -9.16 -3.88 11.83
C GLY A 37 -7.87 -4.35 11.17
N VAL A 38 -8.04 -4.87 9.96
CA VAL A 38 -6.97 -5.34 9.06
C VAL A 38 -6.76 -4.31 7.96
N TYR A 39 -5.50 -3.92 7.77
CA TYR A 39 -5.04 -2.91 6.84
C TYR A 39 -4.05 -3.51 5.83
N TRP A 40 -3.94 -2.86 4.67
CA TRP A 40 -3.12 -3.30 3.56
C TRP A 40 -1.61 -3.19 3.82
N HIS A 41 -1.16 -2.13 4.50
CA HIS A 41 0.26 -1.86 4.76
C HIS A 41 0.43 -1.01 6.04
N PRO A 42 1.49 -1.21 6.84
CA PRO A 42 1.63 -0.55 8.13
C PRO A 42 1.82 0.97 8.04
N VAL A 43 2.38 1.46 6.93
CA VAL A 43 2.66 2.90 6.73
C VAL A 43 1.42 3.81 6.80
N SER A 44 0.23 3.22 6.64
CA SER A 44 -1.05 3.91 6.62
C SER A 44 -2.13 3.11 7.34
N ALA A 45 -1.75 2.34 8.38
CA ALA A 45 -2.68 1.53 9.18
C ALA A 45 -3.58 2.37 10.12
N ASP A 46 -3.67 3.67 9.87
CA ASP A 46 -4.49 4.67 10.54
C ASP A 46 -5.48 5.35 9.58
N HIS A 47 -5.49 4.97 8.30
CA HIS A 47 -6.34 5.55 7.27
C HIS A 47 -7.31 4.55 6.63
N ASP A 48 -8.51 5.02 6.32
CA ASP A 48 -9.58 4.21 5.72
C ASP A 48 -9.27 3.77 4.28
N ASP A 49 -8.38 4.48 3.55
CA ASP A 49 -8.00 4.11 2.19
C ASP A 49 -7.20 2.80 2.12
N GLN A 50 -6.69 2.33 3.26
CA GLN A 50 -5.89 1.12 3.38
C GLN A 50 -6.61 0.05 4.21
N LEU A 51 -7.82 0.34 4.70
CA LEU A 51 -8.63 -0.61 5.46
C LEU A 51 -9.14 -1.73 4.54
N VAL A 52 -8.86 -2.97 4.92
CA VAL A 52 -9.32 -4.17 4.22
C VAL A 52 -10.60 -4.68 4.85
N SER A 53 -10.62 -4.81 6.18
CA SER A 53 -11.73 -5.35 6.96
C SER A 53 -11.70 -4.81 8.38
N ARG A 54 -12.86 -4.55 8.99
CA ARG A 54 -12.98 -4.29 10.43
C ARG A 54 -13.09 -5.57 11.25
N GLU A 55 -13.38 -6.70 10.61
CA GLU A 55 -13.39 -8.02 11.25
C GLU A 55 -11.98 -8.63 11.21
N ILE A 56 -11.39 -8.83 12.39
CA ILE A 56 -10.02 -9.35 12.52
C ILE A 56 -9.96 -10.87 12.30
N PHE A 57 -10.99 -11.61 12.72
CA PHE A 57 -10.99 -13.07 12.64
C PHE A 57 -12.18 -13.61 11.84
N PRO A 58 -11.96 -14.65 11.01
CA PRO A 58 -10.68 -15.31 10.74
C PRO A 58 -9.79 -14.49 9.78
N LEU A 59 -8.48 -14.41 10.07
CA LEU A 59 -7.53 -13.64 9.25
C LEU A 59 -7.43 -14.12 7.80
N GLN A 60 -7.80 -15.37 7.53
CA GLN A 60 -7.80 -15.95 6.20
C GLN A 60 -8.65 -15.14 5.22
N ASP A 61 -9.78 -14.59 5.68
CA ASP A 61 -10.70 -13.85 4.81
C ASP A 61 -10.04 -12.54 4.34
N ALA A 62 -9.44 -11.80 5.27
CA ALA A 62 -8.70 -10.57 4.95
C ALA A 62 -7.47 -10.83 4.06
N ILE A 63 -6.71 -11.91 4.33
CA ILE A 63 -5.56 -12.30 3.49
C ILE A 63 -6.00 -12.68 2.07
N THR A 64 -7.12 -13.39 1.94
CA THR A 64 -7.68 -13.77 0.64
C THR A 64 -8.10 -12.53 -0.15
N GLU A 65 -8.74 -11.58 0.53
CA GLU A 65 -9.16 -10.32 -0.08
C GLU A 65 -7.97 -9.46 -0.53
N VAL A 66 -6.92 -9.35 0.29
CA VAL A 66 -5.68 -8.64 -0.09
C VAL A 66 -5.05 -9.26 -1.34
N ARG A 67 -4.95 -10.59 -1.40
CA ARG A 67 -4.41 -11.30 -2.58
C ARG A 67 -5.24 -11.06 -3.83
N ARG A 68 -6.56 -11.08 -3.72
CA ARG A 68 -7.49 -10.80 -4.82
C ARG A 68 -7.28 -9.38 -5.35
N ARG A 69 -7.36 -8.37 -4.47
CA ARG A 69 -7.16 -6.95 -4.81
C ARG A 69 -5.78 -6.72 -5.45
N PHE A 70 -4.72 -7.28 -4.89
CA PHE A 70 -3.36 -7.12 -5.43
C PHE A 70 -3.21 -7.72 -6.83
N THR A 71 -3.78 -8.90 -7.06
CA THR A 71 -3.74 -9.56 -8.37
C THR A 71 -4.46 -8.73 -9.42
N GLU A 72 -5.65 -8.22 -9.11
CA GLU A 72 -6.42 -7.33 -10.00
C GLU A 72 -5.66 -6.03 -10.30
N LEU A 73 -5.07 -5.43 -9.28
CA LEU A 73 -4.34 -4.18 -9.40
C LEU A 73 -3.08 -4.35 -10.25
N ARG A 74 -2.34 -5.45 -10.07
CA ARG A 74 -1.19 -5.81 -10.91
C ARG A 74 -1.58 -6.11 -12.35
N ALA A 75 -2.68 -6.82 -12.58
CA ALA A 75 -3.17 -7.08 -13.93
C ALA A 75 -3.48 -5.77 -14.68
N ARG A 76 -4.16 -4.81 -14.03
CA ARG A 76 -4.44 -3.49 -14.61
C ARG A 76 -3.17 -2.69 -14.91
N SER A 77 -2.23 -2.67 -13.97
CA SER A 77 -0.95 -1.97 -14.15
C SER A 77 -0.14 -2.54 -15.32
N THR A 78 -0.07 -3.87 -15.44
CA THR A 78 0.58 -4.54 -16.58
C THR A 78 -0.11 -4.20 -17.90
N ALA A 79 -1.44 -4.21 -17.96
CA ALA A 79 -2.18 -3.85 -19.17
C ALA A 79 -1.93 -2.39 -19.58
N ALA A 80 -1.87 -1.46 -18.62
CA ALA A 80 -1.55 -0.06 -18.89
C ALA A 80 -0.12 0.11 -19.44
N ALA A 81 0.87 -0.59 -18.86
CA ALA A 81 2.25 -0.56 -19.33
C ALA A 81 2.41 -1.14 -20.75
N GLN A 82 1.59 -2.14 -21.13
CA GLN A 82 1.57 -2.66 -22.51
C GLN A 82 1.08 -1.63 -23.52
N TRP A 83 0.16 -0.75 -23.14
CA TRP A 83 -0.39 0.28 -24.03
C TRP A 83 0.48 1.53 -24.10
N PHE A 84 1.24 1.82 -23.05
CA PHE A 84 2.15 2.98 -22.97
C PHE A 84 3.58 2.53 -22.60
N PRO A 85 4.34 1.97 -23.56
CA PRO A 85 5.66 1.37 -23.30
C PRO A 85 6.79 2.36 -22.97
N CYS A 86 6.49 3.66 -22.85
CA CYS A 86 7.45 4.74 -22.62
C CYS A 86 7.39 5.34 -21.21
N ALA A 87 6.59 4.77 -20.31
CA ALA A 87 6.41 5.26 -18.93
C ALA A 87 7.39 4.60 -17.95
#